data_AF-A0AAV4DBI6-F1
#
_entry.id   AF-A0AAV4DBI6-F1
#
_cell.length_a   1.000
_cell.length_b   1.000
_cell.length_c   1.000
_cell.angle_alpha   90.00
_cell.angle_beta   90.00
_cell.angle_gamma   90.00
#
_symmetry.space_group_name_H-M   'P 1'
#
loop_
_entity.id
_entity.type
_entity.pdbx_description
1 polymer ?
#
loop_
_entity_poly.entity_id
_entity_poly.type
_entity_poly.pdbx_seq_one_letter_code
_entity_poly.pdbx_strand_id
1 'polypeptide(L)'
;MGDFNAKVGTGKVDDIVGKHGLGIRNERVQNKFEALGDAEEVEQQWENFKSAIMEVATEVIPKAKRKAKQKWMTEEILNLMEERRCAKGTKEKYEQIHKKVQEKCNMSKEN
;
A
#
# COMPACT_ATOMS: atom_id res chain seq x y z
N MET A 1 49.43 24.06 12.48
CA MET A 1 49.37 23.09 13.60
C MET A 1 48.00 23.25 14.21
N GLY A 2 47.18 22.19 14.16
CA GLY A 2 45.75 22.27 14.46
C GLY A 2 45.47 22.29 15.96
N ASP A 3 44.60 23.19 16.37
CA ASP A 3 44.13 23.32 17.74
C ASP A 3 43.19 22.15 18.04
N PHE A 4 43.68 21.15 18.78
CA PHE A 4 42.87 20.00 19.20
C PHE A 4 41.99 20.41 20.37
N ASN A 5 40.81 20.97 20.06
CA ASN A 5 39.81 21.36 21.06
C ASN A 5 39.07 20.11 21.58
N ALA A 6 39.77 19.19 22.24
CA ALA A 6 39.19 18.05 22.92
C ALA A 6 38.88 18.42 24.37
N LYS A 7 37.59 18.41 24.72
CA LYS A 7 37.12 18.65 26.08
C LYS A 7 37.38 17.40 26.92
N VAL A 8 38.51 17.36 27.62
CA VAL A 8 38.80 16.31 28.61
C VAL A 8 37.74 16.42 29.70
N GLY A 9 36.88 15.42 29.82
CA GLY A 9 35.95 15.31 30.94
C GLY A 9 36.52 14.40 32.02
N THR A 10 35.86 14.36 33.17
CA THR A 10 36.31 13.63 34.37
C THR A 10 35.50 12.35 34.54
N GLY A 11 35.78 11.32 33.74
CA GLY A 11 35.13 10.02 33.86
C GLY A 11 36.15 8.91 34.15
N LYS A 12 35.99 8.19 35.26
CA LYS A 12 36.83 7.03 35.58
C LYS A 12 36.07 5.75 35.24
N VAL A 13 36.68 4.88 34.46
CA VAL A 13 36.25 3.48 34.26
C VAL A 13 37.42 2.64 34.77
N ASP A 14 37.18 1.89 35.84
CA ASP A 14 38.23 1.07 36.45
C ASP A 14 38.73 0.02 35.43
N ASP A 15 40.04 -0.25 35.46
CA ASP A 15 40.83 -1.12 34.57
C ASP A 15 41.05 -0.69 33.10
N ILE A 16 40.52 0.44 32.64
CA ILE A 16 40.68 0.87 31.23
C ILE A 16 41.39 2.23 31.09
N VAL A 17 41.25 3.14 32.06
CA VAL A 17 41.77 4.52 31.93
C VAL A 17 42.30 5.06 33.26
N GLY A 18 43.40 5.82 33.23
CA GLY A 18 44.02 6.45 34.42
C GLY A 18 43.18 7.58 35.03
N LYS A 19 43.73 8.26 36.06
CA LYS A 19 43.05 9.30 36.87
C LYS A 19 42.36 10.46 36.10
N HIS A 20 42.68 10.65 34.83
CA HIS A 20 42.10 11.65 33.93
C HIS A 20 41.43 10.96 32.73
N GLY A 21 40.52 10.03 33.00
CA GLY A 21 39.85 9.21 31.99
C GLY A 21 38.70 9.90 31.24
N LEU A 22 38.20 9.19 30.22
CA LEU A 22 37.21 9.56 29.19
C LEU A 22 36.22 10.65 29.61
N GLY A 23 36.04 11.64 28.72
CA GLY A 23 35.14 12.75 28.96
C GLY A 23 33.66 12.38 29.06
N ILE A 24 32.80 13.39 29.27
CA ILE A 24 31.34 13.23 29.39
C ILE A 24 30.86 12.40 28.20
N ARG A 25 30.35 11.20 28.47
CA ARG A 25 29.78 10.34 27.43
C ARG A 25 28.49 11.02 26.96
N ASN A 26 28.33 11.20 25.66
CA ASN A 26 27.05 11.63 25.11
C ASN A 26 25.97 10.61 25.53
N GLU A 27 24.79 11.09 25.93
CA GLU A 27 23.62 10.22 26.06
C GLU A 27 23.42 9.50 24.73
N ARG A 28 23.10 8.21 24.81
CA ARG A 28 22.75 7.41 23.64
C ARG A 28 21.52 8.03 23.01
N VAL A 29 21.71 8.81 21.95
CA VAL A 29 20.61 9.30 21.13
C VAL A 29 19.97 8.06 20.51
N GLN A 30 18.74 7.78 20.94
CA GLN A 30 17.94 6.72 20.37
C GLN A 30 17.79 7.00 18.86
N ASN A 31 18.02 5.98 18.02
CA ASN A 31 17.92 6.15 16.58
C ASN A 31 16.54 6.71 16.27
N LYS A 32 16.44 7.82 15.52
CA LYS A 32 15.13 8.37 15.08
C LYS A 32 14.26 7.34 14.37
N PHE A 33 14.88 6.27 13.86
CA PHE A 33 14.21 5.12 13.25
C PHE A 33 13.47 4.22 14.25
N GLU A 34 13.84 4.18 15.54
CA GLU A 34 13.06 3.48 16.59
C GLU A 34 11.79 4.27 16.99
N ALA A 35 11.74 5.56 16.66
CA ALA A 35 10.58 6.43 16.91
C ALA A 35 9.59 6.49 15.73
N LEU A 36 9.96 5.88 14.59
CA LEU A 36 9.02 5.62 13.51
C LEU A 36 8.30 4.33 13.92
N GLY A 37 7.05 4.46 14.35
CA GLY A 37 6.20 3.34 14.73
C GLY A 37 6.23 2.21 13.70
N ASP A 38 5.93 1.00 14.16
CA ASP A 38 5.97 -0.23 13.36
C ASP A 38 5.34 0.00 11.99
N ALA A 39 5.92 -0.57 10.92
CA ALA A 39 5.48 -0.36 9.53
C ALA A 39 3.98 -0.62 9.29
N GLU A 40 3.30 -1.28 10.22
CA GLU A 40 1.83 -1.37 10.30
C GLU A 40 1.15 0.00 10.35
N GLU A 41 1.73 1.02 11.00
CA GLU A 41 1.18 2.38 11.03
C GLU A 41 1.20 3.03 9.64
N VAL A 42 2.30 2.88 8.88
CA VAL A 42 2.45 3.47 7.55
C VAL A 42 1.52 2.78 6.54
N GLU A 43 1.43 1.46 6.55
CA GLU A 43 0.51 0.75 5.65
C GLU A 43 -0.94 1.00 6.02
N GLN A 44 -1.27 1.09 7.31
CA GLN A 44 -2.62 1.46 7.74
C GLN A 44 -2.95 2.91 7.33
N GLN A 45 -2.01 3.84 7.45
CA GLN A 45 -2.17 5.21 6.96
C GLN A 45 -2.40 5.24 5.44
N TRP A 46 -1.68 4.41 4.68
CA TRP A 46 -1.84 4.30 3.24
C TRP A 46 -3.21 3.72 2.84
N GLU A 47 -3.68 2.69 3.52
CA GLU A 47 -5.02 2.13 3.28
C GLU A 47 -6.13 3.12 3.67
N ASN A 48 -5.95 3.86 4.77
CA ASN A 48 -6.87 4.93 5.15
C ASN A 48 -6.93 6.03 4.07
N PHE A 49 -5.78 6.43 3.54
CA PHE A 49 -5.69 7.43 2.49
C PHE A 49 -6.34 6.96 1.17
N LYS A 50 -6.04 5.74 0.73
CA LYS A 50 -6.70 5.11 -0.42
C LYS A 50 -8.21 5.09 -0.25
N SER A 51 -8.68 4.67 0.93
CA SER A 51 -10.11 4.55 1.22
C SER A 51 -10.81 5.90 1.16
N ALA A 52 -10.24 6.94 1.78
CA ALA A 52 -10.79 8.28 1.75
C ALA A 52 -10.88 8.86 0.32
N ILE A 53 -9.84 8.65 -0.49
CA ILE A 53 -9.86 9.07 -1.90
C ILE A 53 -10.93 8.31 -2.69
N MET A 54 -10.99 7.00 -2.51
CA MET A 54 -11.94 6.15 -3.24
C MET A 54 -13.39 6.49 -2.87
N GLU A 55 -13.66 6.80 -1.60
CA GLU A 55 -14.97 7.25 -1.13
C GLU A 55 -15.40 8.54 -1.85
N VAL A 56 -14.60 9.60 -1.75
CA VAL A 56 -14.88 10.88 -2.41
C VAL A 56 -15.01 10.72 -3.93
N ALA A 57 -14.13 9.92 -4.54
CA ALA A 57 -14.17 9.67 -5.97
C ALA A 57 -15.49 8.99 -6.40
N THR A 58 -16.00 8.03 -5.60
CA THR A 58 -17.27 7.36 -5.90
C THR A 58 -18.49 8.24 -5.70
N GLU A 59 -18.44 9.19 -4.76
CA GLU A 59 -19.50 10.17 -4.52
C GLU A 59 -19.58 11.20 -5.65
N VAL A 60 -18.45 11.84 -5.98
CA VAL A 60 -18.38 12.90 -6.99
C VAL A 60 -18.56 12.34 -8.40
N ILE A 61 -18.02 11.15 -8.67
CA ILE A 61 -18.05 10.50 -9.98
C ILE A 61 -18.76 9.15 -9.84
N PRO A 62 -20.11 9.14 -9.75
CA PRO A 62 -20.85 7.90 -9.66
C PRO A 62 -20.56 7.04 -10.89
N LYS A 63 -20.24 5.77 -10.66
CA LYS A 63 -20.05 4.80 -11.74
C LYS A 63 -21.35 4.69 -12.53
N ALA A 64 -21.33 5.16 -13.77
CA ALA A 64 -22.51 5.13 -14.64
C ALA A 64 -23.03 3.68 -14.75
N LYS A 65 -24.28 3.46 -14.31
CA LYS A 65 -24.94 2.16 -14.46
C LYS A 65 -25.03 1.82 -15.93
N ARG A 66 -24.50 0.66 -16.33
CA ARG A 66 -24.59 0.21 -17.71
C ARG A 66 -26.04 -0.17 -17.99
N LYS A 67 -26.58 0.34 -19.10
CA LYS A 67 -27.87 -0.10 -19.62
C LYS A 67 -27.62 -1.17 -20.68
N ALA A 68 -28.43 -2.23 -20.65
CA ALA A 68 -28.48 -3.21 -21.73
C ALA A 68 -28.84 -2.48 -23.03
N LYS A 69 -27.92 -2.47 -24.01
CA LYS A 69 -28.17 -1.85 -25.32
C LYS A 69 -29.00 -2.75 -26.24
N GLN A 70 -29.05 -4.04 -25.94
CA GLN A 70 -29.67 -5.09 -26.78
C GLN A 70 -30.56 -5.96 -25.90
N LYS A 71 -31.67 -6.47 -26.46
CA LYS A 71 -32.66 -7.27 -25.71
C LYS A 71 -32.08 -8.59 -25.18
N TRP A 72 -31.17 -9.20 -25.92
CA TRP A 72 -30.44 -10.41 -25.53
C TRP A 72 -29.33 -10.16 -24.50
N MET A 73 -29.07 -8.90 -24.14
CA MET A 73 -28.02 -8.54 -23.17
C MET A 73 -28.58 -8.57 -21.75
N THR A 74 -28.61 -9.77 -21.16
CA THR A 74 -29.08 -9.99 -19.79
C THR A 74 -28.15 -9.37 -18.75
N GLU A 75 -28.67 -9.14 -17.54
CA GLU A 75 -27.90 -8.62 -16.40
C GLU A 75 -26.71 -9.54 -16.04
N GLU A 76 -26.90 -10.85 -16.16
CA GLU A 76 -25.83 -11.84 -15.98
C GLU A 76 -24.66 -11.63 -16.95
N ILE A 77 -24.94 -11.35 -18.23
CA ILE A 77 -23.90 -11.07 -19.23
C ILE A 77 -23.18 -9.74 -18.89
N LEU A 78 -23.92 -8.73 -18.46
CA LEU A 78 -23.33 -7.43 -18.07
C LEU A 78 -22.38 -7.58 -16.88
N ASN A 79 -22.73 -8.40 -15.89
CA ASN A 79 -21.89 -8.71 -14.74
C ASN A 79 -20.65 -9.50 -15.15
N LEU A 80 -20.78 -10.52 -16.01
CA LEU A 80 -19.63 -11.25 -16.54
C LEU A 80 -18.69 -10.35 -17.38
N MET A 81 -19.23 -9.35 -18.09
CA MET A 81 -18.41 -8.35 -18.77
C MET A 81 -17.67 -7.41 -17.80
N GLU A 82 -18.25 -7.10 -16.64
CA GLU A 82 -17.62 -6.34 -15.55
C GLU A 82 -16.46 -7.15 -14.95
N GLU A 83 -16.71 -8.40 -14.58
CA GLU A 83 -15.69 -9.32 -14.07
C GLU A 83 -14.53 -9.47 -15.06
N ARG A 84 -14.84 -9.59 -16.36
CA ARG A 84 -13.82 -9.63 -17.42
C ARG A 84 -12.96 -8.36 -17.46
N ARG A 85 -13.56 -7.17 -17.21
CA ARG A 85 -12.81 -5.90 -17.17
C ARG A 85 -11.85 -5.86 -15.99
N CYS A 86 -12.24 -6.39 -14.84
CA CYS A 86 -11.40 -6.48 -13.64
C CYS A 86 -10.32 -7.56 -13.75
N ALA A 87 -10.56 -8.63 -14.50
CA ALA A 87 -9.66 -9.79 -14.62
C ALA A 87 -8.46 -9.60 -15.58
N LYS A 88 -8.21 -8.40 -16.11
CA LYS A 88 -7.12 -8.17 -17.09
C LYS A 88 -5.70 -8.49 -16.57
N GLY A 89 -5.51 -8.59 -15.26
CA GLY A 89 -4.23 -8.94 -14.64
C GLY A 89 -3.90 -10.45 -14.61
N THR A 90 -4.86 -11.33 -14.91
CA THR A 90 -4.63 -12.79 -14.86
C THR A 90 -5.20 -13.45 -16.11
N LYS A 91 -4.31 -13.99 -16.96
CA LYS A 91 -4.68 -14.58 -18.26
C LYS A 91 -5.72 -15.69 -18.13
N GLU A 92 -5.50 -16.65 -17.23
CA GLU A 92 -6.39 -17.80 -17.04
C GLU A 92 -7.81 -17.40 -16.64
N LYS A 93 -7.93 -16.49 -15.65
CA LYS A 93 -9.23 -15.97 -15.20
C LYS A 93 -9.93 -15.20 -16.33
N TYR A 94 -9.20 -14.36 -17.05
CA TYR A 94 -9.75 -13.62 -18.19
C TYR A 94 -10.31 -14.55 -19.26
N GLU A 95 -9.58 -15.59 -19.65
CA GLU A 95 -9.99 -16.56 -20.67
C GLU A 95 -11.22 -17.35 -20.24
N GLN A 96 -11.27 -17.81 -18.98
CA GLN A 96 -12.43 -18.51 -18.43
C GLN A 96 -13.69 -17.64 -18.45
N ILE A 97 -13.59 -16.39 -17.99
CA ILE A 97 -14.71 -15.45 -18.01
C ILE A 97 -15.10 -15.11 -19.45
N HIS A 98 -14.14 -14.95 -20.35
CA HIS A 98 -14.40 -14.67 -21.76
C HIS A 98 -15.22 -15.78 -22.43
N LYS A 99 -14.87 -17.05 -22.19
CA LYS A 99 -15.62 -18.21 -22.69
C LYS A 99 -17.07 -18.20 -22.16
N LYS A 100 -17.25 -17.97 -20.86
CA LYS A 100 -18.59 -17.87 -20.25
C LYS A 100 -19.42 -16.73 -20.84
N VAL A 101 -18.80 -15.57 -21.08
CA VAL A 101 -19.48 -14.44 -21.74
C VAL A 101 -19.95 -14.83 -23.15
N GLN A 102 -19.09 -15.49 -23.93
CA GLN A 102 -19.44 -15.92 -25.29
C GLN A 102 -20.60 -16.92 -25.30
N GLU A 103 -20.53 -17.94 -24.44
CA GLU A 103 -21.57 -18.96 -24.30
C GLU A 103 -22.93 -18.34 -23.93
N LYS A 104 -22.95 -17.50 -22.89
CA LYS A 104 -24.18 -16.81 -22.45
C LYS A 104 -24.73 -15.85 -23.51
N CYS A 105 -23.86 -15.17 -24.26
CA CYS A 105 -24.27 -14.32 -25.37
C CYS A 105 -24.92 -15.13 -26.51
N ASN A 106 -24.40 -16.32 -26.82
CA ASN A 106 -24.96 -17.17 -27.87
C ASN A 106 -26.33 -17.71 -27.44
N MET A 107 -26.43 -18.28 -26.24
CA MET A 107 -27.68 -18.78 -25.67
C MET A 107 -28.77 -17.70 -25.61
N SER A 108 -28.41 -16.47 -25.24
CA SER A 108 -29.38 -15.38 -25.10
C SER A 108 -29.81 -14.77 -26.44
N LYS A 109 -29.09 -15.05 -27.54
CA LYS A 109 -29.47 -14.67 -28.91
C LYS A 109 -30.31 -15.73 -29.60
N GLU A 110 -30.17 -16.99 -29.19
CA GLU A 110 -30.92 -18.14 -29.71
C GLU A 110 -32.34 -18.23 -29.11
N ASN A 111 -32.54 -17.68 -27.91
CA ASN A 111 -33.85 -17.46 -27.28
C ASN A 111 -34.44 -16.09 -27.65
#